data_AF-A0A1R2CPK5-F1
#
_entry.id   AF-A0A1R2CPK5-F1
#
_cell.length_a   1.000
_cell.length_b   1.000
_cell.length_c   1.000
_cell.angle_alpha   90.00
_cell.angle_beta   90.00
_cell.angle_gamma   90.00
#
_symmetry.space_group_name_H-M   'P 1'
#
loop_
_entity.id
_entity.type
_entity.pdbx_description
1 polymer ?
#
loop_
_entity_poly.entity_id
_entity_poly.type
_entity_poly.pdbx_seq_one_letter_code
_entity_poly.pdbx_strand_id
1 'polypeptide(L)'
;MNENLEDTIQVLIQLEKVFTEPEFICDIEELLNSNLTLFDDGEQSIQCHEIYLQFTSKVEKVLEDFVRIQSISEETVFIYCKQLYENDPHALTCFEYILAACDYNDFLEMMLTRKNLLEWRGEQDLS
;
A
#
# COMPACT_ATOMS: atom_id res chain seq x y z
N MET A 1 -31.01 -10.27 5.05
CA MET A 1 -29.54 -10.38 5.23
C MET A 1 -28.81 -9.69 4.07
N ASN A 2 -29.26 -8.48 3.68
CA ASN A 2 -28.73 -7.77 2.49
C ASN A 2 -28.33 -6.31 2.76
N GLU A 3 -28.70 -5.71 3.90
CA GLU A 3 -28.35 -4.31 4.20
C GLU A 3 -26.86 -4.12 4.56
N ASN A 4 -26.13 -5.19 4.93
CA ASN A 4 -24.73 -5.08 5.39
C ASN A 4 -23.70 -5.19 4.24
N LEU A 5 -24.04 -5.90 3.15
CA LEU A 5 -23.08 -6.14 2.06
C LEU A 5 -22.88 -4.92 1.16
N GLU A 6 -23.96 -4.20 0.85
CA GLU A 6 -23.87 -2.97 0.05
C GLU A 6 -23.03 -1.91 0.78
N ASP A 7 -23.26 -1.73 2.09
CA ASP A 7 -22.47 -0.81 2.92
C ASP A 7 -20.99 -1.23 2.97
N THR A 8 -20.71 -2.52 3.15
CA THR A 8 -19.33 -3.06 3.12
C THR A 8 -18.64 -2.75 1.80
N ILE A 9 -19.31 -3.02 0.67
CA ILE A 9 -18.77 -2.76 -0.67
C ILE A 9 -18.53 -1.25 -0.86
N GLN A 10 -19.46 -0.40 -0.44
CA GLN A 10 -19.28 1.05 -0.56
C GLN A 10 -18.08 1.55 0.25
N VAL A 11 -17.90 1.08 1.48
CA VAL A 11 -16.74 1.44 2.31
C VAL A 11 -15.44 1.00 1.64
N LEU A 12 -15.38 -0.22 1.11
CA LEU A 12 -14.19 -0.74 0.41
C LEU A 12 -13.88 0.02 -0.88
N ILE A 13 -14.90 0.43 -1.64
CA ILE A 13 -14.72 1.30 -2.82
C ILE A 13 -14.16 2.66 -2.41
N GLN A 14 -14.66 3.26 -1.32
CA GLN A 14 -14.12 4.54 -0.83
C GLN A 14 -12.70 4.39 -0.30
N LEU A 15 -12.37 3.26 0.32
CA LEU A 15 -11.02 2.94 0.77
C LEU A 15 -10.06 2.88 -0.42
N GLU A 16 -10.39 2.08 -1.45
CA GLU A 16 -9.58 2.00 -2.66
C GLU A 16 -9.44 3.38 -3.33
N LYS A 17 -10.51 4.17 -3.32
CA LYS A 17 -10.49 5.52 -3.88
C LYS A 17 -9.46 6.40 -3.19
N VAL A 18 -9.40 6.45 -1.85
CA VAL A 18 -8.44 7.33 -1.16
C VAL A 18 -6.98 6.93 -1.43
N PHE A 19 -6.70 5.64 -1.60
CA PHE A 19 -5.38 5.12 -1.98
C PHE A 19 -5.06 5.27 -3.47
N THR A 20 -6.03 5.65 -4.30
CA THR A 20 -5.86 5.87 -5.74
C THR A 20 -6.00 7.35 -6.13
N GLU A 21 -6.22 8.24 -5.16
CA GLU A 21 -6.20 9.68 -5.41
C GLU A 21 -4.80 10.14 -5.82
N PRO A 22 -4.68 11.08 -6.79
CA PRO A 22 -3.39 11.55 -7.29
C PRO A 22 -2.45 12.09 -6.21
N GLU A 23 -2.99 12.69 -5.15
CA GLU A 23 -2.19 13.19 -4.02
C GLU A 23 -1.44 12.06 -3.33
N PHE A 24 -2.12 10.96 -2.97
CA PHE A 24 -1.48 9.81 -2.34
C PHE A 24 -0.52 9.12 -3.31
N ILE A 25 -0.94 8.87 -4.55
CA ILE A 25 -0.11 8.18 -5.55
C ILE A 25 1.19 8.96 -5.78
N CYS A 26 1.13 10.27 -6.07
CA CYS A 26 2.34 11.05 -6.32
C CYS A 26 3.29 11.02 -5.10
N ASP A 27 2.73 11.20 -3.90
CA ASP A 27 3.51 11.22 -2.66
C ASP A 27 4.19 9.89 -2.35
N ILE A 28 3.50 8.77 -2.56
CA ILE A 28 4.04 7.44 -2.27
C ILE A 28 5.05 7.06 -3.35
N GLU A 29 4.74 7.33 -4.61
CA GLU A 29 5.61 7.07 -5.75
C GLU A 29 6.91 7.87 -5.66
N GLU A 30 6.87 9.15 -5.27
CA GLU A 30 8.06 9.95 -5.06
C GLU A 30 8.95 9.35 -3.96
N LEU A 31 8.36 8.95 -2.82
CA LEU A 31 9.08 8.32 -1.72
C LEU A 31 9.75 7.02 -2.16
N LEU A 32 9.00 6.12 -2.81
CA LEU A 32 9.53 4.81 -3.21
C LEU A 32 10.59 4.99 -4.30
N ASN A 33 10.28 5.69 -5.40
CA ASN A 33 11.17 5.79 -6.56
C ASN A 33 12.49 6.52 -6.24
N SER A 34 12.45 7.56 -5.39
CA SER A 34 13.66 8.33 -5.05
C SER A 34 14.66 7.54 -4.20
N ASN A 35 14.23 6.42 -3.61
CA ASN A 35 15.03 5.65 -2.67
C ASN A 35 15.37 4.23 -3.18
N LEU A 36 14.94 3.84 -4.39
CA LEU A 36 15.15 2.49 -4.92
C LEU A 36 16.61 2.03 -4.95
N THR A 37 17.55 2.96 -5.15
CA THR A 37 18.99 2.65 -5.20
C THR A 37 19.58 2.27 -3.84
N LEU A 38 18.85 2.47 -2.74
CA LEU A 38 19.27 2.09 -1.39
C LEU A 38 18.98 0.62 -1.08
N PHE A 39 18.08 -0.02 -1.85
CA PHE A 39 17.60 -1.37 -1.60
C PHE A 39 18.31 -2.37 -2.51
N ASP A 40 18.89 -3.41 -1.91
CA ASP A 40 19.63 -4.47 -2.61
C ASP A 40 19.18 -5.85 -2.11
N ASP A 41 19.54 -6.95 -2.80
CA ASP A 41 19.19 -8.32 -2.37
C ASP A 41 19.91 -8.80 -1.09
N GLY A 42 20.73 -7.94 -0.48
CA GLY A 42 21.56 -8.23 0.68
C GLY A 42 20.99 -7.74 2.01
N GLU A 43 21.89 -7.47 2.96
CA GLU A 43 21.54 -6.87 4.24
C GLU A 43 21.09 -5.42 4.05
N GLN A 44 19.91 -5.09 4.56
CA GLN A 44 19.34 -3.75 4.42
C GLN A 44 19.99 -2.78 5.40
N SER A 45 20.26 -1.56 4.93
CA SER A 45 20.79 -0.49 5.77
C SER A 45 19.71 0.08 6.70
N ILE A 46 20.14 0.78 7.75
CA ILE A 46 19.23 1.52 8.65
C ILE A 46 18.38 2.52 7.85
N GLN A 47 18.94 3.12 6.79
CA GLN A 47 18.20 4.05 5.93
C GLN A 47 17.00 3.38 5.25
N CYS A 48 17.12 2.12 4.84
CA CYS A 48 16.00 1.37 4.26
C CYS A 48 14.83 1.24 5.25
N HIS A 49 15.16 1.05 6.53
CA HIS A 49 14.16 1.01 7.60
C HIS A 49 13.56 2.40 7.88
N GLU A 50 14.34 3.48 7.80
CA GLU A 50 13.82 4.84 7.91
C GLU A 50 12.82 5.18 6.78
N ILE A 51 13.05 4.68 5.56
CA ILE A 51 12.10 4.82 4.45
C ILE A 51 10.83 4.00 4.72
N TYR A 52 10.95 2.79 5.24
CA TYR A 52 9.80 1.99 5.66
C TYR A 52 8.94 2.73 6.69
N LEU A 53 9.54 3.33 7.72
CA LEU A 53 8.78 4.11 8.71
C LEU A 53 8.04 5.31 8.10
N GLN A 54 8.65 5.99 7.12
CA GLN A 54 7.99 7.07 6.38
C GLN A 54 6.82 6.56 5.52
N PHE A 55 7.00 5.40 4.88
CA PHE A 55 5.96 4.73 4.11
C PHE A 55 4.78 4.34 5.00
N THR A 56 5.05 3.63 6.11
CA THR A 56 4.03 3.24 7.10
C THR A 56 3.27 4.45 7.62
N SER A 57 3.97 5.53 7.98
CA SER A 57 3.32 6.75 8.47
C SER A 57 2.37 7.39 7.45
N LYS A 58 2.70 7.36 6.14
CA LYS A 58 1.82 7.84 5.08
C LYS A 58 0.56 6.97 4.95
N VAL A 59 0.72 5.65 4.98
CA VAL A 59 -0.40 4.69 4.91
C VAL A 59 -1.31 4.81 6.13
N GLU A 60 -0.74 4.85 7.34
CA GLU A 60 -1.46 5.02 8.60
C GLU A 60 -2.29 6.31 8.59
N LYS A 61 -1.68 7.43 8.16
CA LYS A 61 -2.40 8.71 8.09
C LYS A 61 -3.61 8.65 7.16
N VAL A 62 -3.50 7.99 6.01
CA VAL A 62 -4.64 7.80 5.09
C VAL A 62 -5.75 6.98 5.75
N LEU A 63 -5.39 5.90 6.45
CA LEU A 63 -6.35 5.06 7.17
C LEU A 63 -7.03 5.82 8.32
N GLU A 64 -6.28 6.56 9.13
CA GLU A 64 -6.80 7.40 10.21
C GLU A 64 -7.78 8.46 9.68
N ASP A 65 -7.39 9.15 8.60
CA ASP A 65 -8.22 10.15 7.96
C ASP A 65 -9.50 9.52 7.37
N PHE A 66 -9.39 8.34 6.77
CA PHE A 66 -10.50 7.58 6.23
C PHE A 66 -11.52 7.18 7.31
N VAL A 67 -11.06 6.54 8.39
CA VAL A 67 -11.89 6.12 9.54
C VAL A 67 -12.65 7.33 10.10
N ARG A 68 -11.95 8.47 10.25
CA ARG A 68 -12.54 9.73 10.72
C ARG A 68 -13.61 10.27 9.77
N ILE A 69 -13.34 10.30 8.45
CA ILE A 69 -14.27 10.85 7.44
C ILE A 69 -15.51 9.97 7.30
N GLN A 70 -15.33 8.65 7.24
CA GLN A 70 -16.42 7.68 7.10
C GLN A 70 -17.22 7.49 8.41
N SER A 71 -16.71 8.01 9.53
CA SER A 71 -17.34 7.85 10.85
C SER A 71 -17.56 6.37 11.24
N ILE A 72 -16.60 5.53 10.90
CA ILE A 72 -16.56 4.10 11.24
C ILE A 72 -15.39 3.83 12.21
N SER A 73 -15.30 2.62 12.77
CA SER A 73 -14.14 2.22 13.58
C SER A 73 -13.08 1.50 12.75
N GLU A 74 -11.84 1.49 13.25
CA GLU A 74 -10.75 0.69 12.70
C GLU A 74 -11.11 -0.81 12.64
N GLU A 75 -11.79 -1.32 13.67
CA GLU A 75 -12.27 -2.71 13.72
C GLU A 75 -13.23 -3.03 12.56
N THR A 76 -14.12 -2.10 12.22
CA THR A 76 -15.03 -2.25 11.08
C THR A 76 -14.26 -2.30 9.76
N VAL A 77 -13.28 -1.40 9.56
CA VAL A 77 -12.43 -1.41 8.37
C VAL A 77 -11.67 -2.73 8.25
N PHE A 78 -11.08 -3.21 9.35
CA PHE A 78 -10.38 -4.48 9.39
C PHE A 78 -11.29 -5.65 9.01
N ILE A 79 -12.50 -5.73 9.59
CA ILE A 79 -13.45 -6.80 9.28
C ILE A 79 -13.80 -6.81 7.79
N TYR A 80 -14.08 -5.64 7.21
CA TYR A 80 -14.43 -5.53 5.79
C TYR A 80 -13.26 -5.90 4.88
N CYS A 81 -12.06 -5.40 5.18
CA CYS A 81 -10.85 -5.74 4.43
C CYS A 81 -10.56 -7.23 4.50
N LYS A 82 -10.63 -7.82 5.70
CA LYS A 82 -10.41 -9.25 5.92
C LYS A 82 -11.40 -10.10 5.12
N GLN A 83 -12.69 -9.76 5.15
CA GLN A 83 -13.71 -10.49 4.40
C GLN A 83 -13.45 -10.46 2.89
N LEU A 84 -13.04 -9.31 2.34
CA LEU A 84 -12.71 -9.22 0.92
C LEU A 84 -11.41 -9.97 0.61
N TYR A 85 -10.37 -9.76 1.41
CA TYR A 85 -9.05 -10.37 1.21
C TYR A 85 -9.08 -11.90 1.28
N GLU A 86 -9.86 -12.49 2.19
CA GLU A 86 -10.03 -13.96 2.27
C GLU A 86 -10.71 -14.55 1.03
N ASN A 87 -11.49 -13.76 0.29
CA ASN A 87 -12.14 -14.18 -0.95
C ASN A 87 -11.26 -13.90 -2.19
N ASP A 88 -10.66 -12.71 -2.26
CA ASP A 88 -9.77 -12.27 -3.34
C ASP A 88 -8.73 -11.28 -2.80
N PRO A 89 -7.49 -11.74 -2.54
CA PRO A 89 -6.37 -10.91 -2.08
C PRO A 89 -5.97 -9.78 -3.03
N HIS A 90 -6.36 -9.84 -4.29
CA HIS A 90 -5.99 -8.88 -5.32
C HIS A 90 -7.16 -7.97 -5.74
N ALA A 91 -8.29 -8.03 -5.03
CA ALA A 91 -9.47 -7.26 -5.36
C ALA A 91 -9.26 -5.74 -5.27
N LEU A 92 -8.42 -5.28 -4.34
CA LEU A 92 -8.09 -3.88 -4.11
C LEU A 92 -6.58 -3.67 -4.24
N THR A 93 -6.19 -2.61 -4.96
CA THR A 93 -4.78 -2.22 -5.09
C THR A 93 -4.22 -1.77 -3.75
N CYS A 94 -5.05 -1.13 -2.91
CA CYS A 94 -4.61 -0.63 -1.60
C CYS A 94 -4.16 -1.73 -0.63
N PHE A 95 -4.53 -3.00 -0.85
CA PHE A 95 -4.09 -4.10 0.01
C PHE A 95 -2.57 -4.28 -0.01
N GLU A 96 -1.91 -4.10 -1.16
CA GLU A 96 -0.44 -4.16 -1.23
C GLU A 96 0.18 -3.11 -0.30
N TYR A 97 -0.31 -1.87 -0.32
CA TYR A 97 0.20 -0.81 0.55
C TYR A 97 -0.08 -1.07 2.03
N ILE A 98 -1.27 -1.55 2.37
CA ILE A 98 -1.67 -1.80 3.77
C ILE A 98 -0.85 -2.96 4.35
N LEU A 99 -0.66 -4.04 3.59
CA LEU A 99 0.15 -5.19 4.03
C LEU A 99 1.63 -4.81 4.16
N ALA A 100 2.17 -4.12 3.15
CA ALA A 100 3.53 -3.60 3.18
C ALA A 100 3.75 -2.64 4.36
N ALA A 101 2.73 -1.93 4.85
CA ALA A 101 2.89 -1.04 6.00
C ALA A 101 2.95 -1.79 7.34
N CYS A 102 2.46 -3.05 7.36
CA CYS A 102 2.38 -3.91 8.54
C CYS A 102 3.60 -4.84 8.68
N ASP A 103 4.23 -5.23 7.58
CA ASP A 103 5.40 -6.11 7.56
C ASP A 103 6.54 -5.53 6.72
N TYR A 104 7.72 -5.43 7.32
CA TYR A 104 8.91 -4.91 6.65
C TYR A 104 9.35 -5.76 5.45
N ASN A 105 9.13 -7.07 5.49
CA ASN A 105 9.48 -7.97 4.39
C ASN A 105 8.56 -7.75 3.19
N ASP A 106 7.25 -7.55 3.43
CA ASP A 106 6.29 -7.23 2.35
C ASP A 106 6.67 -5.89 1.69
N PHE A 107 7.06 -4.89 2.50
CA PHE A 107 7.60 -3.63 1.98
C PHE A 107 8.90 -3.83 1.18
N LEU A 108 9.81 -4.66 1.68
CA LEU A 108 11.08 -4.93 1.01
C LEU A 108 10.86 -5.66 -0.33
N GLU A 109 9.96 -6.64 -0.38
CA GLU A 109 9.58 -7.34 -1.61
C GLU A 109 8.99 -6.37 -2.64
N MET A 110 8.12 -5.45 -2.21
CA MET A 110 7.58 -4.39 -3.06
C MET A 110 8.71 -3.51 -3.63
N MET A 111 9.66 -3.07 -2.81
CA MET A 111 10.78 -2.23 -3.24
C MET A 111 11.73 -2.94 -4.21
N LEU A 112 12.10 -4.18 -3.93
CA LEU A 112 12.98 -4.98 -4.80
C LEU A 112 12.31 -5.33 -6.11
N THR A 113 11.03 -5.72 -6.09
CA THR A 113 10.24 -5.98 -7.30
C THR A 113 10.21 -4.74 -8.19
N ARG A 114 9.98 -3.57 -7.59
CA ARG A 114 9.95 -2.29 -8.29
C ARG A 114 11.30 -1.92 -8.90
N LYS A 115 12.40 -2.13 -8.17
CA LYS A 115 13.77 -1.94 -8.68
C LYS A 115 14.04 -2.84 -9.88
N ASN A 116 13.76 -4.13 -9.75
CA ASN A 116 13.97 -5.13 -10.82
C ASN A 116 13.18 -4.79 -12.09
N LEU A 117 11.94 -4.31 -11.95
CA LEU A 117 11.12 -3.89 -13.10
C LEU A 117 11.68 -2.65 -13.82
N LEU A 118 12.27 -1.70 -13.10
CA LEU A 118 12.91 -0.53 -13.70
C LEU A 118 14.20 -0.90 -14.43
N GLU A 119 15.02 -1.75 -13.82
CA GLU A 119 16.26 -2.25 -14.42
C GLU A 119 15.97 -2.99 -15.73
N TRP A 120 15.00 -3.92 -15.70
CA TRP A 120 14.59 -4.66 -16.91
C TRP A 120 14.06 -3.74 -18.02
N ARG A 121 13.34 -2.67 -17.69
CA ARG A 121 12.89 -1.66 -18.68
C ARG A 121 14.07 -0.87 -19.25
N GLY A 122 15.03 -0.49 -18.42
CA GLY A 122 16.23 0.23 -18.86
C GLY A 122 17.14 -0.61 -19.77
N GLU A 123 17.19 -1.94 -19.56
CA GLU A 123 17.93 -2.87 -20.42
C GLU A 123 17.31 -3.01 -21.82
N GLN A 124 15.98 -2.91 -21.94
CA GLN A 124 15.26 -3.00 -23.22
C GLN A 124 15.48 -1.77 -24.11
N ASP A 125 15.71 -0.59 -23.53
CA ASP A 125 15.98 0.64 -24.28
C ASP A 125 17.41 0.70 -24.85
N LEU A 126 18.29 -0.21 -24.43
CA LEU A 126 19.70 -0.30 -24.85
C LEU A 126 19.99 -1.48 -25.81
N SER A 127 18.99 -2.32 -26.09
CA SER A 127 19.06 -3.48 -27.01
C SER A 127 18.39 -3.22 -28.34
#